data_AF-A0A534VW61-F1
#
_entry.id   AF-A0A534VW61-F1
#
_cell.length_a   1.000
_cell.length_b   1.000
_cell.length_c   1.000
_cell.angle_alpha   90.00
_cell.angle_beta   90.00
_cell.angle_gamma   90.00
#
_symmetry.space_group_name_H-M   'P 1'
#
loop_
_entity.id
_entity.type
_entity.pdbx_description
1 polymer ?
#
loop_
_entity_poly.entity_id
_entity_poly.type
_entity_poly.pdbx_seq_one_letter_code
_entity_poly.pdbx_strand_id
1 'polypeptide(L)' 'MDLRALVPEWIRTLTPYPPGKPIEELERELGIRDSIKLASNENPLGPSPKAVAAITA' A
#
# COMPACT_ATOMS: atom_id res chain seq x y z
N MET A 1 28.50 18.48 -8.66
CA MET A 1 27.64 17.87 -9.71
C MET A 1 26.21 17.92 -9.20
N ASP A 2 25.29 18.54 -9.94
CA ASP A 2 23.87 18.57 -9.53
C ASP A 2 23.18 17.29 -9.99
N LEU A 3 22.81 16.43 -9.03
CA LEU A 3 22.14 15.15 -9.33
C LEU A 3 20.75 15.36 -9.95
N ARG A 4 20.11 16.51 -9.71
CA ARG A 4 18.81 16.82 -10.31
C ARG A 4 18.91 16.99 -11.82
N ALA A 5 20.07 17.43 -12.32
CA ALA A 5 20.33 17.56 -13.76
C ALA A 5 20.29 16.21 -14.50
N LEU A 6 20.46 15.08 -13.79
CA LEU A 6 20.39 13.73 -14.37
C LEU A 6 18.96 13.19 -14.53
N VAL A 7 17.98 13.82 -13.88
CA VAL A 7 16.58 13.36 -13.90
C VAL A 7 15.89 13.89 -15.15
N PRO A 8 15.27 13.04 -15.99
CA PRO A 8 14.51 13.49 -17.15
C PRO A 8 13.34 14.40 -16.78
N GLU A 9 13.01 15.35 -17.66
CA GLU A 9 11.98 16.37 -17.40
C GLU A 9 10.62 15.76 -17.07
N TRP A 10 10.22 14.70 -17.77
CA TRP A 10 8.93 14.02 -17.54
C TRP A 10 8.82 13.37 -16.17
N ILE A 11 9.94 13.09 -15.49
CA ILE A 11 9.94 12.61 -14.09
C ILE A 11 9.82 13.78 -13.13
N ARG A 12 10.46 14.92 -13.43
CA ARG A 12 10.40 16.12 -12.58
C ARG A 12 9.01 16.72 -12.49
N THR A 13 8.19 16.54 -13.54
CA THR A 13 6.80 17.01 -13.58
C THR A 13 5.82 16.11 -12.81
N LEU A 14 6.26 14.95 -12.32
CA LEU A 14 5.39 14.06 -11.55
C LEU A 14 5.15 14.63 -10.16
N THR A 15 3.88 14.68 -9.76
CA THR A 15 3.52 14.87 -8.36
C THR A 15 4.03 13.66 -7.55
N PRO A 16 4.80 13.87 -6.46
CA PRO A 16 5.21 12.76 -5.59
C PRO A 16 4.00 11.96 -5.12
N TYR A 17 4.07 10.64 -5.24
CA TYR A 17 2.98 9.77 -4.82
C TYR A 17 2.95 9.66 -3.29
N PRO A 18 1.89 10.12 -2.60
CA PRO A 18 1.73 9.87 -1.19
C PRO A 18 1.27 8.41 -1.01
N PRO A 19 2.06 7.53 -0.38
CA PRO A 19 1.61 6.19 -0.09
C PRO A 19 0.43 6.24 0.91
N GLY A 20 -0.44 5.23 0.83
CA GLY A 20 -1.50 5.06 1.83
C GLY A 20 -0.90 4.88 3.23
N LYS A 21 -1.55 5.48 4.24
CA LYS A 21 -1.15 5.33 5.65
C LYS A 21 -1.32 3.87 6.10
N PRO A 22 -0.31 3.24 6.74
CA PRO A 22 -0.45 1.91 7.32
C PRO A 22 -1.56 1.87 8.38
N ILE A 23 -2.27 0.73 8.48
CA ILE A 23 -3.38 0.58 9.43
C ILE A 23 -2.87 0.71 10.87
N GLU A 24 -1.68 0.19 11.16
CA GLU A 24 -1.05 0.22 12.48
C GLU A 24 -0.68 1.65 12.91
N GLU A 25 -0.32 2.51 11.96
CA GLU A 25 -0.05 3.93 12.21
C GLU A 25 -1.35 4.67 12.53
N LEU A 26 -2.41 4.41 11.77
CA LEU A 26 -3.72 5.00 12.00
C LEU A 26 -4.32 4.58 13.35
N GLU A 27 -4.23 3.28 13.69
CA GLU A 27 -4.70 2.76 14.98
C GLU A 27 -3.97 3.41 16.15
N ARG A 28 -2.64 3.58 16.05
CA ARG A 28 -1.83 4.27 17.05
C ARG A 28 -2.24 5.74 17.22
N GLU A 29 -2.50 6.45 16.12
CA GLU A 29 -2.93 7.85 16.13
C GLU A 29 -4.30 8.02 16.81
N LEU A 30 -5.24 7.10 16.54
CA LEU A 30 -6.60 7.17 17.06
C LEU A 30 -6.78 6.51 18.44
N GLY A 31 -5.77 5.78 18.94
CA GLY A 31 -5.85 5.05 20.20
C GLY A 31 -6.81 3.85 20.16
N ILE A 32 -7.08 3.32 18.97
CA ILE A 32 -7.94 2.14 18.75
C ILE A 32 -7.10 0.90 18.44
N ARG A 33 -7.74 -0.26 18.42
CA ARG A 33 -7.15 -1.54 18.01
C ARG A 33 -8.21 -2.36 17.27
N ASP A 34 -7.75 -3.38 16.55
CA ASP A 34 -8.60 -4.38 15.88
C ASP A 34 -9.59 -3.74 14.88
N SER A 35 -9.13 -2.73 14.15
CA SER A 35 -9.95 -2.05 13.14
C SER A 35 -10.33 -2.98 11.98
N ILE A 36 -11.56 -2.83 11.49
CA ILE A 36 -12.06 -3.61 10.36
C ILE A 36 -11.77 -2.84 9.06
N LYS A 37 -10.97 -3.43 8.18
CA LYS A 37 -10.58 -2.83 6.89
C LYS A 37 -11.67 -3.03 5.83
N LEU A 38 -12.24 -1.93 5.32
CA LEU A 38 -13.25 -1.92 4.24
C LEU A 38 -12.90 -1.00 3.06
N ALA A 39 -11.64 -0.57 2.95
CA ALA A 39 -11.24 0.57 2.08
C ALA A 39 -10.57 0.19 0.74
N SER A 40 -10.48 -1.09 0.38
CA SER A 40 -9.65 -1.54 -0.76
C SER A 40 -10.33 -2.55 -1.70
N ASN A 41 -11.66 -2.73 -1.60
CA ASN A 41 -12.41 -3.72 -2.38
C ASN A 41 -11.84 -5.15 -2.28
N GLU A 42 -11.26 -5.48 -1.14
CA GLU A 42 -10.69 -6.81 -0.88
C GLU A 42 -11.79 -7.85 -0.70
N ASN A 43 -11.48 -9.12 -0.98
CA ASN A 43 -12.38 -10.23 -0.66
C ASN A 43 -12.27 -10.57 0.84
N PRO A 44 -13.31 -10.33 1.65
CA PRO A 44 -13.26 -10.60 3.10
C PRO A 44 -13.13 -12.10 3.43
N LEU A 45 -13.42 -13.00 2.47
CA LEU A 45 -13.26 -14.44 2.64
C LEU A 45 -11.82 -14.92 2.41
N GLY A 46 -10.92 -14.03 1.97
CA GLY A 46 -9.57 -14.40 1.58
C GLY A 46 -9.48 -15.09 0.21
N PRO A 47 -8.30 -15.60 -0.18
CA PRO A 47 -8.09 -16.28 -1.45
C PRO A 47 -8.78 -17.65 -1.51
N SER A 48 -9.00 -18.16 -2.73
CA SER A 48 -9.51 -19.53 -2.94
C SER A 48 -8.58 -20.58 -2.31
N PRO A 49 -9.11 -21.63 -1.66
CA PRO A 49 -8.29 -22.73 -1.15
C PRO A 49 -7.41 -23.39 -2.22
N LYS A 50 -7.86 -23.43 -3.48
CA LYS A 50 -7.06 -23.93 -4.61
C LYS A 50 -5.85 -23.05 -4.92
N ALA A 51 -6.01 -21.73 -4.80
CA ALA A 51 -4.92 -20.78 -5.02
C ALA A 51 -3.88 -20.86 -3.90
N VAL A 52 -4.33 -21.02 -2.64
CA VAL A 52 -3.44 -21.25 -1.51
C VAL A 52 -2.64 -22.54 -1.70
N ALA A 53 -3.29 -23.65 -2.07
CA ALA A 53 -2.59 -24.90 -2.32
C ALA A 53 -1.54 -24.78 -3.45
N ALA A 54 -1.84 -24.04 -4.51
CA ALA A 54 -0.94 -23.85 -5.65
C ALA A 54 0.29 -22.98 -5.33
N ILE A 55 0.17 -21.97 -4.46
CA ILE A 55 1.29 -21.09 -4.12
C ILE A 55 2.22 -21.68 -3.06
N THR A 56 1.73 -22.65 -2.27
CA THR A 56 2.50 -23.33 -1.22
C THR A 56 3.19 -24.62 -1.68
N ALA A 57 2.89 -25.09 -2.90
CA ALA A 57 3.49 -26.29 -3.48
C ALA A 57 4.87 -25.99 -4.07
#